data_AF-A0A415S5G1-F1
#
_entry.id   AF-A0A415S5G1-F1
#
_cell.length_a   1.000
_cell.length_b   1.000
_cell.length_c   1.000
_cell.angle_alpha   90.00
_cell.angle_beta   90.00
_cell.angle_gamma   90.00
#
_symmetry.space_group_name_H-M   'P 1'
#
loop_
_entity.id
_entity.type
_entity.pdbx_description
1 polymer ?
#
loop_
_entity_poly.entity_id
_entity_poly.type
_entity_poly.pdbx_seq_one_letter_code
_entity_poly.pdbx_strand_id
1 'polypeptide(L)'
;FSAQKGKCAISGEEFEDAEHVAVWLKVPGSLGGFERYKNMVLIHKKYLILLQELPQAAIKDLIKTLNITKKMLVKINSLREQANLSAII
;
A
#
# COMPACT_ATOMS: atom_id res chain seq x y z
N PHE A 1 -13.37 1.16 13.38
CA PHE A 1 -12.10 0.56 12.91
C PHE A 1 -11.06 0.55 14.03
N SER A 2 -10.76 -0.61 14.65
CA SER A 2 -9.81 -0.70 15.78
C SER A 2 -8.34 -0.91 15.35
N ALA A 3 -8.10 -1.45 14.15
CA ALA A 3 -6.75 -1.57 13.59
C ALA A 3 -6.28 -0.25 12.97
N GLN A 4 -4.99 0.08 13.14
CA GLN A 4 -4.36 1.30 12.61
C GLN A 4 -5.09 2.61 12.97
N LYS A 5 -5.85 2.62 14.08
CA LYS A 5 -6.69 3.75 14.48
C LYS A 5 -7.66 4.21 13.37
N GLY A 6 -8.09 3.28 12.52
CA GLY A 6 -8.97 3.58 11.39
C GLY A 6 -8.34 4.38 10.26
N LYS A 7 -7.00 4.40 10.18
CA LYS A 7 -6.26 5.19 9.18
C LYS A 7 -5.57 4.31 8.15
N CYS A 8 -5.51 4.82 6.93
CA CYS A 8 -4.76 4.26 5.83
C CYS A 8 -3.27 4.26 6.16
N ALA A 9 -2.61 3.12 5.99
CA ALA A 9 -1.18 3.00 6.28
C ALA A 9 -0.32 3.85 5.32
N ILE A 10 -0.82 4.17 4.12
CA ILE A 10 -0.13 4.97 3.09
C ILE A 10 -0.40 6.47 3.27
N SER A 11 -1.66 6.91 3.21
CA SER A 11 -2.00 8.35 3.27
C SER A 11 -2.12 8.89 4.70
N GLY A 12 -2.43 8.05 5.68
CA GLY A 12 -2.78 8.48 7.04
C GLY A 12 -4.20 9.05 7.18
N GLU A 13 -4.95 9.12 6.08
CA GLU A 13 -6.36 9.51 6.06
C GLU A 13 -7.22 8.46 6.76
N GLU A 14 -8.32 8.89 7.37
CA GLU A 14 -9.31 8.00 7.97
C GLU A 14 -10.09 7.26 6.89
N PHE A 15 -10.46 6.02 7.19
CA PHE A 15 -11.37 5.27 6.34
C PHE A 15 -12.80 5.75 6.57
N GLU A 16 -13.42 6.28 5.52
CA GLU A 16 -14.82 6.72 5.56
C GLU A 16 -15.79 5.52 5.53
N ASP A 17 -15.48 4.51 4.70
CA ASP A 17 -16.29 3.31 4.53
C ASP A 17 -15.41 2.06 4.37
N ALA A 18 -15.91 0.91 4.84
CA ALA A 18 -15.26 -0.39 4.69
C ALA A 18 -15.07 -0.79 3.21
N GLU A 19 -15.95 -0.34 2.32
CA GLU A 19 -15.85 -0.53 0.88
C GLU A 19 -14.55 0.06 0.31
N HIS A 20 -14.00 1.11 0.91
CA HIS A 20 -12.75 1.71 0.45
C HIS A 20 -11.50 1.09 1.07
N VAL A 21 -11.66 0.14 1.99
CA VAL A 21 -10.56 -0.54 2.68
C VAL A 21 -10.08 -1.74 1.89
N ALA A 22 -8.76 -1.87 1.79
CA ALA A 22 -8.09 -3.06 1.32
C ALA A 22 -7.06 -3.53 2.35
N VAL A 23 -6.86 -4.84 2.42
CA VAL A 23 -5.77 -5.46 3.19
C VAL A 23 -4.60 -5.72 2.25
N TRP A 24 -3.42 -5.27 2.64
CA TRP A 24 -2.16 -5.64 2.00
C TRP A 24 -1.31 -6.50 2.94
N LEU A 25 -0.75 -7.58 2.42
CA LEU A 25 0.25 -8.38 3.13
C LEU A 25 1.63 -7.79 2.85
N LYS A 26 2.32 -7.34 3.90
CA LYS A 26 3.68 -6.80 3.80
C LYS A 26 4.61 -7.82 3.16
N VAL A 27 4.60 -9.05 3.68
CA VAL A 27 5.27 -10.21 3.10
C VAL A 27 4.20 -11.13 2.51
N PRO A 28 4.18 -11.36 1.19
CA PRO A 28 3.22 -12.27 0.54
C PRO A 28 3.48 -13.73 0.89
N GLY A 29 2.47 -14.58 0.68
CA GLY A 29 2.56 -16.02 0.96
C GLY A 29 3.65 -16.76 0.18
N SER A 30 3.92 -16.33 -1.06
CA SER A 30 5.02 -16.84 -1.89
C SER A 30 6.41 -16.62 -1.27
N LEU A 31 6.55 -15.66 -0.36
CA LEU A 31 7.79 -15.36 0.39
C LEU A 31 7.74 -15.88 1.84
N GLY A 32 6.83 -16.80 2.15
CA GLY A 32 6.65 -17.34 3.50
C GLY A 32 5.89 -16.40 4.45
N GLY A 33 5.20 -15.40 3.91
CA GLY A 33 4.30 -14.55 4.66
C GLY A 33 3.00 -15.26 5.06
N PHE A 34 2.41 -14.87 6.18
CA PHE A 34 1.13 -15.41 6.66
C PHE A 34 0.15 -14.27 6.96
N GLU A 35 -1.14 -14.58 6.91
CA GLU A 35 -2.22 -13.67 7.30
C GLU A 35 -2.25 -13.48 8.83
N ARG A 36 -1.30 -12.69 9.34
CA ARG A 36 -1.19 -12.31 10.74
C ARG A 36 -1.31 -10.80 10.87
N TYR A 37 -1.90 -10.30 11.95
CA TYR A 37 -2.06 -8.86 12.19
C TYR A 37 -0.75 -8.06 12.00
N LYS A 38 0.39 -8.61 12.41
CA LYS A 38 1.70 -7.96 12.22
C LYS A 38 2.13 -7.83 10.75
N ASN A 39 1.65 -8.71 9.89
CA ASN A 39 1.96 -8.79 8.46
C ASN A 39 0.90 -8.10 7.59
N MET A 40 -0.30 -7.87 8.11
CA MET A 40 -1.36 -7.14 7.41
C MET A 40 -1.26 -5.63 7.64
N VAL A 41 -1.60 -4.85 6.63
CA VAL A 41 -1.85 -3.41 6.75
C VAL A 41 -3.11 -3.04 6.01
N LEU A 42 -3.87 -2.09 6.55
CA LEU A 42 -5.04 -1.54 5.88
C LEU A 42 -4.62 -0.34 5.04
N ILE A 43 -5.04 -0.32 3.78
CA ILE A 43 -4.83 0.79 2.84
C ILE A 43 -6.12 1.14 2.13
N HIS A 44 -6.17 2.32 1.49
CA HIS A 44 -7.27 2.62 0.59
C HIS A 44 -7.11 1.79 -0.69
N LYS A 45 -8.22 1.25 -1.21
CA LYS A 45 -8.24 0.46 -2.46
C LYS A 45 -7.57 1.18 -3.63
N LYS A 46 -7.73 2.50 -3.74
CA LYS A 46 -7.10 3.34 -4.79
C LYS A 46 -5.57 3.23 -4.84
N TYR A 47 -4.92 2.83 -3.74
CA TYR A 47 -3.46 2.69 -3.68
C TYR A 47 -2.97 1.25 -3.93
N LEU A 48 -3.86 0.24 -4.01
CA LEU A 48 -3.46 -1.16 -4.28
C LEU A 48 -2.65 -1.28 -5.58
N ILE A 49 -3.06 -0.53 -6.60
CA ILE A 49 -2.41 -0.54 -7.92
C ILE A 49 -0.92 -0.15 -7.84
N LEU A 50 -0.55 0.72 -6.90
CA LEU A 50 0.85 1.13 -6.69
C LEU A 50 1.70 0.07 -5.98
N LEU A 51 1.07 -0.97 -5.42
CA LEU A 51 1.73 -2.11 -4.77
C LEU A 51 1.77 -3.35 -5.66
N GLN A 52 1.32 -3.26 -6.90
CA GLN A 52 1.41 -4.34 -7.88
C GLN A 52 2.64 -4.18 -8.78
N GLU A 53 2.98 -5.24 -9.50
CA GLU A 53 4.01 -5.21 -10.52
C GLU A 53 3.46 -4.53 -11.77
N LEU A 54 3.96 -3.32 -12.06
CA LEU A 54 3.53 -2.49 -13.17
C LEU A 54 4.73 -1.84 -13.86
N PRO A 55 4.62 -1.50 -15.15
CA PRO A 55 5.65 -0.71 -15.83
C PRO A 55 5.89 0.62 -15.12
N GLN A 56 7.15 1.03 -15.00
CA GLN A 56 7.55 2.28 -14.33
C GLN A 56 6.85 3.52 -14.90
N ALA A 57 6.58 3.55 -16.22
CA ALA A 57 5.82 4.63 -16.85
C ALA A 57 4.40 4.75 -16.28
N ALA A 58 3.66 3.64 -16.18
CA ALA A 58 2.31 3.61 -15.63
C ALA A 58 2.29 4.01 -14.16
N ILE A 59 3.28 3.56 -13.37
CA ILE A 59 3.40 3.94 -11.96
C ILE A 59 3.61 5.47 -11.82
N LYS A 60 4.44 6.08 -12.65
CA LYS A 60 4.69 7.54 -12.61
C LYS A 60 3.43 8.35 -12.92
N ASP A 61 2.61 7.88 -13.85
CA ASP A 61 1.33 8.55 -14.17
C ASP A 61 0.32 8.38 -13.04
N LEU A 62 0.26 7.20 -12.42
CA LEU A 62 -0.57 6.96 -11.24
C LEU A 62 -0.16 7.81 -10.04
N ILE A 63 1.16 7.99 -9.81
CA ILE A 63 1.69 8.87 -8.75
C ILE A 63 1.17 10.30 -8.90
N LYS A 64 1.19 10.82 -10.13
CA LYS A 64 0.67 12.16 -10.44
C LYS A 64 -0.85 12.22 -10.26
N THR A 65 -1.56 11.26 -10.83
CA THR A 65 -3.03 11.19 -10.80
C THR A 65 -3.58 11.09 -9.36
N LEU A 66 -2.90 10.34 -8.51
CA LEU A 66 -3.29 10.12 -7.11
C LEU A 66 -2.68 11.14 -6.14
N ASN A 67 -1.97 12.16 -6.64
CA ASN A 67 -1.31 13.19 -5.85
C ASN A 67 -0.43 12.62 -4.72
N ILE A 68 0.36 11.59 -5.03
CA ILE A 68 1.19 10.89 -4.04
C ILE A 68 2.29 11.82 -3.54
N THR A 69 2.27 12.12 -2.24
CA THR A 69 3.30 12.93 -1.59
C THR A 69 4.59 12.14 -1.38
N LYS A 70 5.72 12.82 -1.15
CA LYS A 70 7.00 12.15 -0.82
C LYS A 70 6.89 11.20 0.37
N LYS A 71 6.13 11.60 1.41
CA LYS A 71 5.92 10.78 2.61
C LYS A 71 5.15 9.50 2.29
N MET A 72 4.12 9.60 1.44
CA MET A 72 3.37 8.43 0.96
C MET A 72 4.24 7.52 0.10
N LEU A 73 5.09 8.10 -0.76
CA LEU A 73 6.00 7.35 -1.62
C LEU A 73 7.01 6.52 -0.82
N VAL A 74 7.60 7.09 0.24
CA VAL A 74 8.47 6.34 1.17
C VAL A 74 7.74 5.12 1.76
N LYS A 75 6.46 5.29 2.10
CA LYS A 75 5.67 4.18 2.65
C LYS A 75 5.34 3.13 1.60
N ILE A 76 4.98 3.55 0.39
CA ILE A 76 4.73 2.67 -0.75
C ILE A 76 5.99 1.85 -1.07
N ASN A 77 7.15 2.48 -1.18
CA ASN A 77 8.41 1.79 -1.45
C ASN A 77 8.77 0.79 -0.35
N SER A 78 8.60 1.16 0.93
CA SER A 78 8.78 0.22 2.03
C SER A 78 7.86 -1.01 1.94
N LEU A 79 6.59 -0.83 1.52
CA LEU A 79 5.66 -1.95 1.34
C LEU A 79 6.01 -2.81 0.11
N ARG A 80 6.46 -2.18 -0.98
CA ARG A 80 6.94 -2.85 -2.20
C ARG A 80 8.16 -3.71 -1.90
N GLU A 81 9.16 -3.17 -1.21
CA GLU A 81 10.37 -3.89 -0.84
C GLU A 81 10.08 -5.12 0.03
N GLN A 82 9.17 -5.00 1.01
CA GLN A 82 8.75 -6.15 1.84
C GLN A 82 8.06 -7.26 1.02
N ALA A 83 7.43 -6.90 -0.09
CA ALA A 83 6.83 -7.82 -1.04
C ALA A 83 7.78 -8.22 -2.19
N ASN A 84 9.08 -7.90 -2.08
CA ASN A 84 10.12 -8.15 -3.08
C ASN A 84 9.85 -7.46 -4.44
N LEU A 85 9.18 -6.31 -4.43
CA LEU A 85 8.96 -5.45 -5.58
C LEU A 85 9.97 -4.30 -5.61
N SER A 86 10.39 -3.88 -6.79
CA SER A 86 11.31 -2.74 -6.94
C SER A 86 10.68 -1.44 -6.45
N ALA A 87 11.49 -0.62 -5.77
CA ALA A 87 11.13 0.73 -5.38
C ALA A 87 10.84 1.61 -6.60
N ILE A 88 9.98 2.61 -6.40
CA ILE A 88 9.64 3.61 -7.41
C ILE A 88 10.61 4.79 -7.26
N ILE A 89 11.25 5.18 -8.37
CA ILE A 89 12.30 6.21 -8.47
C ILE A 89 11.75 7.49 -9.09
#